data_AF-A0A0D6AK67-F1
#
_entry.id   AF-A0A0D6AK67-F1
#
_cell.length_a   1.000
_cell.length_b   1.000
_cell.length_c   1.000
_cell.angle_alpha   90.00
_cell.angle_beta   90.00
_cell.angle_gamma   90.00
#
_symmetry.space_group_name_H-M   'P 1'
#
loop_
_entity.id
_entity.type
_entity.pdbx_description
1 polymer ?
#
loop_
_entity_poly.entity_id
_entity_poly.type
_entity_poly.pdbx_seq_one_letter_code
_entity_poly.pdbx_strand_id
1 'polypeptide(L)' 'MLDASLKAMAFIEGKNESDLDDDDLLVFALVKAVEIVGEAAGKVSKEYQANHPEIHWSAMISMRNRLVHAYFDINKKIL' A
#
# COMPACT_ATOMS: atom_id res chain seq x y z
N MET A 1 -10.09 2.71 1.55
CA MET A 1 -9.14 3.07 0.48
C MET A 1 -8.72 4.53 0.61
N LEU A 2 -9.61 5.50 0.42
CA LEU A 2 -9.28 6.94 0.47
C LEU A 2 -8.58 7.34 1.79
N ASP A 3 -9.19 7.05 2.94
CA ASP A 3 -8.63 7.40 4.26
C ASP A 3 -7.20 6.82 4.48
N ALA A 4 -6.97 5.56 4.12
CA ALA A 4 -5.64 4.94 4.21
C ALA A 4 -4.63 5.60 3.26
N SER A 5 -5.07 5.99 2.06
CA SER A 5 -4.22 6.70 1.10
C SER A 5 -3.83 8.08 1.63
N LEU A 6 -4.79 8.82 2.19
CA LEU A 6 -4.54 10.12 2.80
C LEU A 6 -3.60 10.03 4.01
N LYS A 7 -3.76 9.00 4.85
CA LYS A 7 -2.86 8.73 5.98
C LYS A 7 -1.44 8.43 5.51
N ALA A 8 -1.28 7.57 4.50
CA ALA A 8 0.04 7.28 3.93
C ALA A 8 0.73 8.57 3.44
N MET A 9 0.01 9.42 2.71
CA MET A 9 0.53 10.71 2.25
C MET A 9 0.92 11.64 3.41
N ALA A 10 0.14 11.65 4.50
CA ALA A 10 0.45 12.44 5.68
C ALA A 10 1.67 11.91 6.45
N PHE A 11 1.86 10.59 6.52
CA PHE A 11 3.00 9.99 7.24
C PHE A 11 4.35 10.31 6.57
N ILE A 12 4.36 10.46 5.24
CA ILE A 12 5.57 10.79 4.48
C ILE A 12 5.78 12.30 4.30
N GLU A 13 4.90 13.14 4.83
CA GLU A 13 5.04 14.59 4.67
C GLU A 13 6.33 15.09 5.34
N GLY A 14 7.19 15.75 4.55
CA GLY A 14 8.50 16.21 5.00
C GLY A 14 9.54 15.10 5.21
N LYS A 15 9.24 13.86 4.82
CA LYS A 15 10.15 12.72 4.87
C LYS A 15 10.80 12.46 3.51
N ASN A 16 11.94 11.80 3.54
CA ASN A 16 12.67 11.30 2.37
C ASN A 16 12.79 9.76 2.45
N GLU A 17 13.24 9.14 1.36
CA GLU A 17 13.36 7.68 1.28
C GLU A 17 14.28 7.09 2.36
N SER A 18 15.40 7.78 2.68
CA SER A 18 16.32 7.31 3.72
C SER A 18 15.72 7.31 5.13
N ASP A 19 14.67 8.10 5.38
CA ASP A 19 13.99 8.05 6.68
C ASP A 19 13.34 6.68 6.94
N LEU A 20 13.02 5.92 5.89
CA LEU A 20 12.49 4.56 6.02
C LEU A 20 13.53 3.57 6.55
N ASP A 21 14.82 3.85 6.40
CA ASP A 21 15.88 2.94 6.85
C ASP A 21 15.97 2.89 8.38
N ASP A 22 15.70 4.01 9.04
CA ASP A 22 15.84 4.19 10.49
C ASP A 22 14.51 4.36 11.25
N ASP A 23 13.36 4.47 10.56
CA ASP A 23 12.03 4.67 11.17
C ASP A 23 11.11 3.46 10.92
N ASP A 24 11.25 2.42 11.74
CA ASP A 24 10.42 1.22 11.66
C ASP A 24 8.93 1.52 11.89
N LEU A 25 8.59 2.54 12.68
CA LEU A 25 7.20 2.93 12.89
C LEU A 25 6.59 3.50 11.61
N LEU A 26 7.33 4.33 10.88
CA LEU A 26 6.91 4.83 9.58
C LEU A 26 6.74 3.68 8.58
N VAL A 27 7.68 2.74 8.53
CA VAL A 27 7.56 1.54 7.67
C VAL A 27 6.30 0.75 8.01
N PHE A 28 6.05 0.46 9.29
CA PHE A 28 4.84 -0.28 9.68
C PHE A 28 3.56 0.48 9.36
N ALA A 29 3.55 1.81 9.54
CA ALA A 29 2.40 2.65 9.22
C ALA A 29 2.09 2.62 7.71
N LEU A 30 3.11 2.70 6.85
CA LEU A 30 2.97 2.63 5.40
C LEU A 30 2.55 1.26 4.92
N VAL A 31 3.18 0.18 5.42
CA VAL A 31 2.79 -1.20 5.12
C VAL A 31 1.32 -1.41 5.44
N LYS A 32 0.85 -0.98 6.63
CA LYS A 32 -0.55 -1.12 7.01
C LYS A 32 -1.48 -0.32 6.09
N ALA A 33 -1.10 0.90 5.72
CA ALA A 33 -1.89 1.73 4.82
C ALA A 33 -2.05 1.07 3.44
N VAL A 34 -0.96 0.53 2.87
CA VAL A 34 -0.96 -0.16 1.57
C VAL A 34 -1.75 -1.46 1.63
N GLU A 35 -1.65 -2.24 2.72
CA GLU A 35 -2.49 -3.42 2.94
C GLU A 35 -3.99 -3.07 2.92
N ILE A 36 -4.40 -2.00 3.60
CA ILE A 36 -5.80 -1.54 3.62
C ILE A 36 -6.28 -1.12 2.23
N VAL A 37 -5.41 -0.46 1.44
CA VAL A 37 -5.72 -0.08 0.06
C VAL A 37 -5.92 -1.33 -0.81
N GLY A 38 -5.00 -2.30 -0.76
CA GLY A 38 -5.10 -3.53 -1.53
C GLY A 38 -6.28 -4.41 -1.11
N GLU A 39 -6.59 -4.48 0.18
CA GLU A 39 -7.78 -5.17 0.69
C GLU A 39 -9.07 -4.53 0.17
N ALA A 40 -9.16 -3.20 0.19
CA ALA A 40 -10.31 -2.48 -0.34
C ALA A 40 -10.44 -2.66 -1.86
N ALA A 41 -9.32 -2.67 -2.60
CA ALA A 41 -9.30 -2.97 -4.03
C ALA A 41 -9.84 -4.39 -4.32
N GLY A 42 -9.48 -5.37 -3.50
CA GLY A 42 -9.97 -6.75 -3.61
C GLY A 42 -11.48 -6.90 -3.39
N LYS A 43 -12.09 -5.99 -2.63
CA LYS A 43 -13.54 -5.98 -2.34
C LYS A 43 -14.39 -5.28 -3.41
N VAL A 44 -13.77 -4.52 -4.31
CA VAL A 44 -14.48 -3.93 -5.45
C VAL A 44 -14.92 -5.04 -6.41
N SER A 45 -16.13 -4.96 -6.96
CA SER A 45 -16.66 -6.02 -7.83
C SER A 45 -15.80 -6.20 -9.09
N LYS A 46 -15.72 -7.44 -9.60
CA LYS A 46 -14.94 -7.73 -10.81
C LYS A 46 -15.45 -7.00 -12.04
N GLU A 47 -16.75 -6.77 -12.13
CA GLU A 47 -17.37 -5.96 -13.17
C GLU A 47 -16.87 -4.52 -13.13
N TYR A 48 -16.85 -3.89 -11.95
CA TYR A 48 -16.35 -2.52 -11.81
C TYR A 48 -14.85 -2.45 -12.10
N GLN A 49 -14.06 -3.43 -11.63
CA GLN A 49 -12.64 -3.51 -11.96
C GLN A 49 -12.40 -3.59 -13.48
N ALA A 50 -13.20 -4.40 -14.19
CA ALA A 50 -13.10 -4.57 -15.63
C ALA A 50 -13.51 -3.31 -16.41
N ASN A 51 -14.48 -2.56 -15.90
CA ASN A 51 -14.93 -1.29 -16.49
C ASN A 51 -13.99 -0.11 -16.21
N HIS A 52 -13.05 -0.27 -15.27
CA HIS A 52 -12.06 0.74 -14.88
C HIS A 52 -10.62 0.22 -15.00
N PRO A 53 -10.15 -0.17 -16.20
CA PRO A 53 -8.81 -0.73 -16.40
C PRO A 53 -7.67 0.27 -16.19
N GLU A 54 -7.96 1.58 -16.15
CA GLU A 54 -7.01 2.65 -15.81
C GLU A 54 -6.52 2.56 -14.36
N ILE A 55 -7.26 1.88 -13.49
CA ILE A 55 -6.87 1.60 -12.11
C ILE A 55 -6.17 0.25 -12.06
N HIS A 56 -4.95 0.20 -11.51
CA HIS A 56 -4.16 -1.02 -11.40
C HIS A 56 -4.64 -1.95 -10.26
N TRP A 57 -5.87 -2.46 -10.35
CA TRP A 57 -6.51 -3.31 -9.32
C TRP A 57 -5.65 -4.51 -8.93
N SER A 58 -5.16 -5.25 -9.93
CA SER A 58 -4.35 -6.45 -9.69
C SER A 58 -3.05 -6.14 -8.95
N ALA A 59 -2.40 -5.00 -9.26
CA ALA A 59 -1.18 -4.58 -8.58
C ALA A 59 -1.45 -4.25 -7.10
N MET A 60 -2.51 -3.49 -6.80
CA MET A 60 -2.89 -3.15 -5.42
C MET A 60 -3.20 -4.41 -4.59
N ILE A 61 -3.97 -5.34 -5.15
CA ILE A 61 -4.32 -6.61 -4.49
C ILE A 61 -3.05 -7.46 -4.27
N SER A 62 -2.19 -7.56 -5.28
CA SER A 62 -0.95 -8.34 -5.21
C SER A 62 0.04 -7.74 -4.21
N MET A 63 0.10 -6.42 -4.09
CA MET A 63 0.94 -5.75 -3.10
C MET A 63 0.52 -6.11 -1.68
N ARG A 64 -0.79 -6.04 -1.37
CA ARG A 64 -1.32 -6.50 -0.08
C ARG A 64 -0.95 -7.96 0.19
N ASN A 65 -1.05 -8.85 -0.81
CA ASN A 65 -0.65 -10.25 -0.64
C ASN A 65 0.85 -10.39 -0.33
N ARG A 66 1.72 -9.63 -1.02
CA ARG A 66 3.17 -9.65 -0.76
C ARG A 66 3.50 -9.16 0.64
N LEU A 67 2.88 -8.06 1.08
CA LEU A 67 3.11 -7.46 2.39
C LEU A 67 2.66 -8.37 3.54
N VAL A 68 1.54 -9.07 3.38
CA VAL A 68 1.04 -10.01 4.40
C VAL A 68 1.84 -11.32 4.45
N HIS A 69 2.25 -11.87 3.30
CA HIS A 69 2.86 -13.21 3.25
C HIS A 69 4.38 -13.21 3.27
N ALA A 70 5.02 -12.12 2.87
CA ALA A 70 6.47 -11.98 2.87
C ALA A 70 6.88 -10.67 3.55
N TYR A 71 6.26 -10.39 4.69
CA TYR A 71 6.54 -9.26 5.59
C TYR A 71 7.99 -9.19 6.07
N PHE A 72 8.70 -10.32 6.05
CA PHE A 72 10.11 -10.42 6.43
C PHE A 72 11.08 -9.95 5.34
N ASP A 73 10.59 -9.71 4.12
CA ASP A 73 11.40 -9.35 2.95
C ASP A 73 10.71 -8.20 2.19
N ILE A 74 10.56 -7.06 2.85
CA ILE A 74 9.97 -5.85 2.27
C ILE A 74 11.09 -4.99 1.70
N ASN A 75 11.00 -4.66 0.41
CA ASN A 75 11.89 -3.69 -0.20
C ASN A 75 11.37 -2.27 0.05
N LYS A 76 12.00 -1.56 0.99
CA LYS A 76 11.65 -0.19 1.40
C LYS A 76 11.73 0.83 0.25
N LYS A 77 12.50 0.56 -0.80
CA LYS A 77 12.61 1.46 -1.97
C LYS A 77 11.42 1.38 -2.93
N ILE A 78 10.64 0.30 -2.84
CA ILE A 78 9.47 0.05 -3.69
C ILE A 78 8.17 0.35 -2.92
N LEU A 79 8.21 0.31 -1.59
CA LEU A 79 7.09 0.61 -0.70
C LEU A 79 6.68 2.10 -0.80
#